data_AF-A0A848ILB6-F1
#
_entry.id   AF-A0A848ILB6-F1
#
_cell.length_a   1.000
_cell.length_b   1.000
_cell.length_c   1.000
_cell.angle_alpha   90.00
_cell.angle_beta   90.00
_cell.angle_gamma   90.00
#
_symmetry.space_group_name_H-M   'P 1'
#
loop_
_entity.id
_entity.type
_entity.pdbx_description
1 polymer ?
#
loop_
_entity_poly.entity_id
_entity_poly.type
_entity_poly.pdbx_seq_one_letter_code
_entity_poly.pdbx_strand_id
1 'polypeptide(L)' 'MKPIKLRVPREEAGDLPDDLTAWASTSGIDPGLTIVNEPGMTTNTHSPVVYLVYVSESFFDQFPEWRMYIEH' A
#
# COMPACT_ATOMS: atom_id res chain seq x y z
N MET A 1 11.35 8.97 6.52
CA MET A 1 11.11 7.55 6.21
C MET A 1 11.52 7.26 4.77
N LYS A 2 12.00 6.05 4.50
CA LYS A 2 12.11 5.56 3.12
C LYS A 2 10.74 4.96 2.72
N PRO A 3 10.28 5.15 1.48
CA PRO A 3 9.04 4.55 1.04
C PRO A 3 9.20 3.03 0.96
N ILE A 4 8.16 2.32 1.39
CA ILE A 4 8.03 0.88 1.26
C ILE A 4 7.23 0.61 -0.01
N LYS A 5 7.72 -0.33 -0.80
CA LYS A 5 7.06 -0.74 -2.03
C LYS A 5 6.14 -1.91 -1.74
N LEU A 6 4.86 -1.75 -2.04
CA LEU A 6 3.85 -2.80 -1.90
C LEU A 6 3.35 -3.22 -3.29
N ARG A 7 3.37 -4.52 -3.57
CA ARG A 7 2.79 -5.11 -4.77
C ARG A 7 1.54 -5.88 -4.41
N VAL A 8 0.40 -5.21 -4.56
CA VAL A 8 -0.89 -5.67 -4.06
C VAL A 8 -1.73 -6.23 -5.21
N PRO A 9 -2.36 -7.40 -5.07
CA PRO A 9 -3.36 -7.88 -6.01
C PRO A 9 -4.48 -6.85 -6.21
N ARG A 10 -4.99 -6.71 -7.43
CA ARG A 10 -5.99 -5.67 -7.72
C ARG A 10 -7.27 -5.79 -6.89
N GLU A 11 -7.61 -7.02 -6.48
CA GLU A 11 -8.77 -7.33 -5.64
C GLU A 11 -8.64 -6.72 -4.24
N GLU A 12 -7.42 -6.64 -3.69
CA GLU A 12 -7.12 -6.09 -2.35
C GLU A 12 -6.61 -4.65 -2.40
N ALA A 13 -6.22 -4.16 -3.59
CA ALA A 13 -5.68 -2.81 -3.79
C ALA A 13 -6.65 -1.69 -3.36
N GLY A 14 -7.96 -1.99 -3.31
CA GLY A 14 -8.98 -1.08 -2.83
C GLY A 14 -8.97 -0.86 -1.32
N ASP A 15 -8.49 -1.83 -0.53
CA ASP A 15 -8.52 -1.77 0.93
C ASP A 15 -7.31 -1.01 1.50
N LEU A 16 -6.19 -0.99 0.78
CA LEU A 16 -4.96 -0.33 1.23
C LEU A 16 -5.13 1.17 1.60
N PRO A 17 -5.82 2.01 0.81
CA PRO A 17 -6.02 3.42 1.16
C PRO A 17 -6.81 3.63 2.46
N ASP A 18 -7.78 2.76 2.74
CA ASP A 18 -8.60 2.84 3.95
C ASP A 18 -7.76 2.49 5.19
N ASP A 19 -6.95 1.43 5.11
CA ASP A 19 -6.04 1.04 6.20
C ASP A 19 -4.96 2.09 6.46
N LEU A 20 -4.42 2.69 5.40
CA LEU A 20 -3.46 3.79 5.53
C LEU A 20 -4.10 5.00 6.22
N THR A 21 -5.37 5.30 5.92
CA THR A 21 -6.12 6.40 6.55
C THR A 21 -6.39 6.12 8.03
N ALA A 22 -6.77 4.89 8.36
CA ALA A 22 -6.97 4.44 9.74
C ALA A 22 -5.66 4.52 10.55
N TRP A 23 -4.56 4.04 9.96
CA TRP A 23 -3.24 4.14 10.58
C TRP A 23 -2.80 5.60 10.76
N ALA A 24 -2.94 6.45 9.73
CA ALA A 24 -2.57 7.86 9.77
C ALA A 24 -3.32 8.62 10.87
N SER A 25 -4.61 8.30 11.07
CA SER A 25 -5.43 8.88 12.13
C SER A 25 -4.93 8.54 13.53
N THR A 26 -4.31 7.37 13.69
CA THR A 26 -3.77 6.89 14.97
C THR A 26 -2.33 7.33 15.20
N SER A 27 -1.51 7.33 14.15
CA SER A 27 -0.08 7.65 14.23
C SER A 27 0.21 9.15 14.12
N GLY A 28 -0.70 9.93 13.52
CA GLY A 28 -0.48 11.33 13.16
C GLY A 28 0.54 11.52 12.03
N ILE A 29 0.92 10.45 11.32
CA ILE A 29 1.88 10.46 10.23
C ILE A 29 1.13 10.35 8.91
N ASP A 30 1.43 11.26 7.97
CA ASP A 30 0.94 11.15 6.61
C ASP A 30 1.64 9.98 5.88
N PRO A 31 0.89 8.96 5.43
CA PRO A 31 1.46 7.77 4.82
C PRO A 31 1.89 7.99 3.37
N GLY A 32 1.54 9.10 2.72
CA GLY A 32 1.86 9.39 1.32
C GLY A 32 1.70 8.22 0.35
N LEU A 33 0.56 8.13 -0.35
CA LEU A 33 0.29 7.03 -1.29
C LEU A 33 0.67 7.42 -2.73
N THR A 34 1.66 6.75 -3.31
CA THR A 34 2.02 6.92 -4.74
C THR A 34 1.79 5.60 -5.49
N ILE A 35 1.08 5.66 -6.61
CA ILE A 35 0.86 4.51 -7.51
C ILE A 35 1.94 4.52 -8.58
N VAL A 36 2.75 3.47 -8.65
CA VAL A 36 3.90 3.39 -9.59
C VAL A 36 3.50 2.77 -10.93
N ASN A 37 2.52 1.86 -10.92
CA ASN A 37 1.92 1.29 -12.12
C ASN A 37 0.42 1.52 -12.07
N GLU A 38 -0.06 2.52 -12.82
CA GLU A 38 -1.48 2.79 -12.92
C GLU A 38 -2.21 1.60 -13.58
N PRO A 39 -3.35 1.14 -13.02
CA PRO A 39 -4.14 0.05 -13.58
C PRO A 39 -4.75 0.35 -14.97
N GLY A 40 -4.57 1.57 -15.50
CA GLY A 40 -4.95 1.98 -16.85
C GLY A 40 -3.88 1.77 -17.93
N MET A 41 -2.62 1.50 -17.57
CA MET A 41 -1.54 1.34 -18.54
C MET A 41 -1.42 -0.10 -19.08
N THR A 42 -1.97 -1.08 -18.37
CA THR A 42 -2.00 -2.48 -18.80
C THR A 42 -3.43 -2.92 -19.08
N THR A 43 -3.73 -3.34 -20.30
CA THR A 43 -5.02 -3.97 -20.67
C THR A 43 -5.31 -5.27 -19.93
N ASN A 44 -4.36 -5.76 -19.11
CA ASN A 44 -4.50 -6.92 -18.26
C ASN A 44 -5.09 -6.51 -16.90
N THR A 45 -6.37 -6.78 -16.70
CA THR A 45 -7.08 -6.57 -15.42
C THR A 45 -6.57 -7.44 -14.27
N HIS A 46 -5.73 -8.44 -14.56
CA HIS A 46 -5.10 -9.33 -13.58
C HIS A 46 -3.75 -8.83 -13.04
N SER A 47 -3.24 -7.69 -13.54
CA SER A 47 -1.95 -7.16 -13.06
C SER A 47 -2.09 -6.60 -11.64
N PRO A 48 -1.14 -6.90 -10.73
CA PRO A 48 -1.10 -6.29 -9.41
C PRO A 48 -0.76 -4.80 -9.51
N VAL A 49 -1.25 -4.04 -8.53
CA VAL A 49 -0.97 -2.60 -8.40
C VAL A 49 0.27 -2.43 -7.51
N VAL A 50 1.16 -1.54 -7.93
CA VAL A 50 2.39 -1.23 -7.19
C VAL A 50 2.23 0.11 -6.52
N TYR A 51 2.32 0.11 -5.20
CA TYR A 51 2.27 1.29 -4.36
C TYR A 51 3.63 1.60 -3.74
N LEU A 52 3.90 2.88 -3.52
CA LEU A 52 4.94 3.37 -2.63
C LEU A 52 4.25 4.10 -1.49
N VAL A 53 4.53 3.67 -0.25
CA VAL A 53 3.93 4.20 0.97
C VAL A 53 5.00 4.56 2.00
N TYR A 54 4.80 5.65 2.73
CA TYR A 54 5.67 6.15 3.79
C TYR A 54 5.12 5.75 5.17
N VAL A 55 5.25 4.47 5.50
CA VAL A 55 4.78 3.91 6.78
C VAL A 55 5.93 3.32 7.61
N SER A 56 5.73 3.15 8.93
CA SER A 56 6.65 2.44 9.84
C SER A 56 6.22 1.00 10.06
N GLU A 57 7.06 0.23 10.77
CA GLU A 57 6.71 -1.11 11.26
C GLU A 57 5.36 -1.15 12.01
N SER A 58 5.00 -0.06 12.72
CA SER A 58 3.72 0.05 13.42
C SER A 58 2.47 0.00 12.53
N PHE A 59 2.59 0.28 11.22
CA PHE A 59 1.51 0.02 10.27
C PHE A 59 1.27 -1.48 10.13
N PHE A 60 2.34 -2.24 9.95
CA PHE A 60 2.28 -3.69 9.81
C PHE A 60 2.07 -4.44 11.12
N ASP A 61 2.14 -3.76 12.27
CA ASP A 61 1.68 -4.31 13.55
C ASP A 61 0.16 -4.20 13.70
N GLN A 62 -0.46 -3.17 13.09
CA GLN A 62 -1.92 -3.00 13.05
C GLN A 62 -2.56 -3.81 11.91
N PHE A 63 -1.89 -3.85 10.76
CA PHE A 63 -2.35 -4.50 9.53
C PHE A 63 -1.26 -5.47 9.02
N PRO A 64 -1.05 -6.60 9.71
CA PRO A 64 0.01 -7.56 9.40
C PRO A 64 -0.13 -8.22 8.02
N GLU A 65 -1.32 -8.26 7.45
CA GLU A 65 -1.63 -8.76 6.10
C GLU A 65 -0.79 -8.06 5.04
N TRP A 66 -0.50 -6.75 5.18
CA TRP A 66 0.27 -6.01 4.17
C TRP A 66 1.73 -6.44 4.08
N ARG A 67 2.27 -7.15 5.08
CA ARG A 67 3.68 -7.61 5.07
C ARG A 67 3.96 -8.56 3.90
N MET A 68 3.00 -9.37 3.49
CA MET A 68 3.19 -10.33 2.39
C MET A 68 3.32 -9.65 1.02
N TYR A 69 2.89 -8.41 0.91
CA TYR A 69 2.94 -7.62 -0.32
C TYR A 69 4.18 -6.73 -0.42
N ILE A 70 5.07 -6.73 0.58
CA ILE A 70 6.32 -5.96 0.54
C ILE A 70 7.21 -6.51 -0.58
N GLU A 71 7.58 -5.64 -1.52
CA GLU A 71 8.52 -5.95 -2.60
C GLU A 71 9.95 -5.57 -2.16
N HIS A 72 10.86 -6.57 -2.15
CA HIS A 72 12.27 -6.44 -1.76
C HIS A 72 13.20 -6.03 -2.91
#